data_AF-A0A2N0NS82-F1
#
_entry.id   AF-A0A2N0NS82-F1
#
_cell.length_a   1.000
_cell.length_b   1.000
_cell.length_c   1.000
_cell.angle_alpha   90.00
_cell.angle_beta   90.00
_cell.angle_gamma   90.00
#
_symmetry.space_group_name_H-M   'P 1'
#
loop_
_entity.id
_entity.type
_entity.pdbx_description
1 polymer ?
#
loop_
_entity_poly.entity_id
_entity_poly.type
_entity_poly.pdbx_seq_one_letter_code
_entity_poly.pdbx_strand_id
1 'polypeptide(L)'
;MGIRWTFNSFRQFQENSADSSLTNGLLITDLEGRIKNLEADVTAKQNIIRNLEADVTAKEQIILEKSEQANMLWEKIRGLEVKMEKSTCQGTDMDLDKKQTKKKRPSKKRKRARTQHARNGMIGEVKIGPIDDSRKDDLEKYFAKRSRDITFYDIPAYWSDEEIFNSINANVGLIECMRTKRCHKYKSSIEMPILAHPHHII
;
A
#
# COMPACT_ATOMS: atom_id res chain seq x y z
N MET A 1 -22.92 -84.37 -43.75
CA MET A 1 -21.94 -83.40 -43.21
C MET A 1 -22.55 -82.06 -42.75
N GLY A 2 -23.77 -81.66 -43.16
CA GLY A 2 -24.34 -80.33 -42.84
C GLY A 2 -24.74 -80.06 -41.37
N ILE A 3 -25.30 -81.05 -40.65
CA ILE A 3 -25.87 -80.85 -39.30
C ILE A 3 -24.80 -80.52 -38.23
N ARG A 4 -23.59 -81.07 -38.39
CA ARG A 4 -22.47 -80.83 -37.46
C ARG A 4 -21.87 -79.42 -37.62
N TRP A 5 -21.91 -78.88 -38.84
CA TRP A 5 -21.47 -77.52 -39.13
C TRP A 5 -22.44 -76.48 -38.54
N THR A 6 -23.74 -76.68 -38.73
CA THR A 6 -24.77 -75.76 -38.20
C THR A 6 -24.77 -75.71 -36.67
N PHE A 7 -24.52 -76.83 -36.00
CA PHE A 7 -24.43 -76.88 -34.53
C PHE A 7 -23.22 -76.10 -33.99
N ASN A 8 -22.05 -76.25 -34.63
CA ASN A 8 -20.85 -75.52 -34.24
C ASN A 8 -21.01 -74.00 -34.44
N SER A 9 -21.61 -73.56 -35.56
CA SER A 9 -21.86 -72.14 -35.81
C SER A 9 -22.83 -71.52 -34.80
N PHE A 10 -23.89 -72.25 -34.41
CA PHE A 10 -24.83 -71.78 -33.39
C PHE A 10 -24.17 -71.65 -32.01
N ARG A 11 -23.35 -72.64 -31.61
CA ARG A 11 -22.58 -72.57 -30.35
C ARG A 11 -21.64 -71.37 -30.33
N GLN A 12 -20.88 -71.15 -31.40
CA GLN A 12 -19.96 -70.02 -31.51
C GLN A 12 -20.69 -68.67 -31.43
N PHE A 13 -21.88 -68.57 -32.03
CA PHE A 13 -22.71 -67.37 -31.89
C PHE A 13 -23.15 -67.12 -30.44
N GLN A 14 -23.56 -68.16 -29.71
CA GLN A 14 -23.93 -68.02 -28.29
C GLN A 14 -22.74 -67.62 -27.41
N GLU A 15 -21.57 -68.22 -27.62
CA GLU A 15 -20.34 -67.87 -26.90
C GLU A 15 -19.95 -66.41 -27.14
N ASN A 16 -19.90 -65.98 -28.41
CA ASN A 16 -19.60 -64.58 -28.76
C ASN A 16 -20.64 -63.60 -28.17
N SER A 17 -21.93 -63.98 -28.16
CA SER A 17 -22.98 -63.17 -27.55
C SER A 17 -22.79 -63.05 -26.04
N ALA A 18 -22.47 -64.14 -25.35
CA ALA A 18 -22.24 -64.16 -23.92
C ALA A 18 -21.00 -63.35 -23.52
N ASP A 19 -19.90 -63.49 -24.26
CA ASP A 19 -18.66 -62.73 -24.03
C ASP A 19 -18.86 -61.22 -24.24
N SER A 20 -19.64 -60.84 -25.26
CA SER A 20 -19.99 -59.42 -25.48
C SER A 20 -20.85 -58.86 -24.34
N SER A 21 -21.80 -59.65 -23.82
CA SER A 21 -22.65 -59.26 -22.71
C SER A 21 -21.86 -59.08 -21.42
N LEU A 22 -20.89 -59.97 -21.14
CA LEU A 22 -20.02 -59.88 -19.98
C LEU A 22 -19.13 -58.64 -20.05
N THR A 23 -18.52 -58.40 -21.22
CA THR A 23 -17.64 -57.25 -21.46
C THR A 23 -18.39 -55.93 -21.32
N ASN A 24 -19.59 -55.83 -21.91
CA ASN A 24 -20.44 -54.64 -21.79
C ASN A 24 -20.89 -54.43 -20.34
N GLY A 25 -21.25 -55.49 -19.62
CA GLY A 25 -21.61 -55.41 -18.20
C GLY A 25 -20.48 -54.85 -17.33
N LEU A 26 -19.24 -55.28 -17.58
CA LEU A 26 -18.06 -54.79 -16.85
C LEU A 26 -17.77 -53.31 -17.15
N LEU A 27 -17.91 -52.88 -18.40
CA LEU A 27 -17.75 -51.47 -18.78
C LEU A 27 -18.83 -50.59 -18.15
N ILE A 28 -20.07 -51.07 -18.09
CA ILE A 28 -21.18 -50.34 -17.46
C ILE A 28 -20.89 -50.14 -15.96
N THR A 29 -20.46 -51.16 -15.23
CA THR A 29 -20.18 -51.04 -13.80
C THR A 29 -19.00 -50.10 -13.50
N ASP A 30 -17.95 -50.10 -14.33
CA ASP A 30 -16.85 -49.13 -14.22
C ASP A 30 -17.35 -47.69 -14.43
N LEU A 31 -18.12 -47.46 -15.49
CA LEU A 31 -18.68 -46.14 -15.80
C LEU A 31 -19.63 -45.65 -14.69
N GLU A 32 -20.49 -46.52 -14.17
CA GLU A 32 -21.36 -46.21 -13.02
C GLU A 32 -20.56 -45.83 -11.78
N GLY A 33 -19.46 -46.51 -11.50
CA GLY A 33 -18.55 -46.18 -10.40
C GLY A 33 -17.93 -44.79 -10.58
N ARG A 34 -17.46 -44.48 -11.79
CA ARG A 34 -16.89 -43.16 -12.13
C ARG A 34 -17.93 -42.04 -12.00
N ILE A 35 -19.16 -42.29 -12.44
CA ILE A 35 -20.28 -41.33 -12.31
C ILE A 35 -20.53 -41.03 -10.83
N LYS A 36 -20.68 -42.05 -9.98
CA LYS A 36 -20.92 -41.85 -8.53
C LYS A 36 -19.80 -41.04 -7.86
N ASN A 37 -18.55 -41.31 -8.23
CA ASN A 37 -17.42 -40.56 -7.69
C ASN A 37 -17.43 -39.08 -8.13
N LEU A 38 -17.77 -38.82 -9.39
CA LEU A 38 -17.90 -37.45 -9.90
C LEU A 38 -19.07 -36.71 -9.24
N GLU A 39 -20.21 -37.36 -9.03
CA GLU A 39 -21.35 -36.79 -8.31
C GLU A 39 -20.99 -36.39 -6.88
N ALA A 40 -20.22 -37.23 -6.18
CA ALA A 40 -19.73 -36.92 -4.84
C ALA A 40 -18.79 -35.70 -4.83
N ASP A 41 -17.85 -35.61 -5.78
CA ASP A 41 -16.93 -34.48 -5.88
C ASP A 41 -17.67 -33.17 -6.24
N VAL A 42 -18.64 -33.22 -7.15
CA VAL A 42 -19.50 -32.06 -7.48
C VAL A 42 -20.25 -31.58 -6.25
N THR A 43 -20.85 -32.49 -5.48
CA THR A 43 -21.58 -32.17 -4.25
C THR A 43 -20.67 -31.54 -3.19
N ALA A 44 -19.45 -32.05 -3.04
CA ALA A 44 -18.45 -31.47 -2.13
C ALA A 44 -18.06 -30.05 -2.55
N LYS A 45 -17.79 -29.83 -3.85
CA LYS A 45 -17.44 -28.50 -4.37
C LYS A 45 -18.59 -27.51 -4.23
N GLN A 46 -19.84 -27.92 -4.48
CA GLN A 46 -21.02 -27.08 -4.29
C GLN A 46 -21.14 -26.59 -2.83
N ASN A 47 -20.89 -27.46 -1.86
CA ASN A 47 -20.90 -27.08 -0.45
C ASN A 47 -19.79 -26.08 -0.09
N ILE A 48 -18.59 -26.26 -0.64
CA ILE A 48 -17.48 -25.32 -0.45
C ILE A 48 -17.85 -23.95 -1.04
N ILE A 49 -18.40 -23.92 -2.26
CA ILE A 49 -18.84 -22.68 -2.92
C ILE A 49 -19.86 -21.95 -2.05
N ARG A 50 -20.91 -22.65 -1.58
CA ARG A 50 -21.93 -22.06 -0.71
C ARG A 50 -21.35 -21.46 0.57
N ASN A 51 -20.38 -22.12 1.19
CA ASN A 51 -19.71 -21.58 2.39
C ASN A 51 -18.88 -20.34 2.07
N LEU A 52 -18.17 -20.33 0.94
CA LEU A 52 -17.38 -19.18 0.49
C LEU A 52 -18.28 -17.98 0.14
N GLU A 53 -19.41 -18.21 -0.52
CA GLU A 53 -20.39 -17.16 -0.83
C GLU A 53 -20.94 -16.49 0.44
N ALA A 54 -21.22 -17.30 1.48
CA ALA A 54 -21.64 -16.77 2.78
C ALA A 54 -20.55 -15.91 3.45
N ASP A 55 -19.29 -16.34 3.40
CA ASP A 55 -18.15 -15.58 3.94
C ASP A 55 -17.91 -14.27 3.18
N VAL A 56 -18.00 -14.29 1.85
CA VAL A 56 -17.91 -13.08 1.02
C VAL A 56 -19.00 -12.09 1.39
N THR A 57 -20.25 -12.54 1.50
CA THR A 57 -21.38 -11.69 1.88
C THR A 57 -21.18 -11.06 3.26
N ALA A 58 -20.69 -11.83 4.24
CA ALA A 58 -20.39 -11.31 5.58
C ALA A 58 -19.28 -10.25 5.54
N LYS A 59 -18.24 -10.48 4.75
CA LYS A 59 -17.13 -9.51 4.57
C LYS A 59 -17.59 -8.24 3.88
N GLU A 60 -18.47 -8.32 2.88
CA GLU A 60 -19.05 -7.16 2.21
C GLU A 60 -19.84 -6.27 3.19
N GLN A 61 -20.65 -6.87 4.07
CA GLN A 61 -21.37 -6.13 5.11
C GLN A 61 -20.42 -5.39 6.06
N ILE A 62 -19.36 -6.05 6.52
CA ILE A 62 -18.34 -5.44 7.39
C ILE A 62 -17.66 -4.26 6.67
N ILE A 63 -17.31 -4.42 5.39
CA ILE A 63 -16.68 -3.35 4.61
C ILE A 63 -17.62 -2.15 4.49
N LEU A 64 -18.91 -2.37 4.20
CA LEU A 64 -19.90 -1.30 4.12
C LEU A 64 -20.01 -0.55 5.45
N GLU A 65 -20.16 -1.25 6.57
CA GLU A 65 -20.22 -0.63 7.90
C GLU A 65 -18.96 0.19 8.22
N LYS A 66 -17.77 -0.36 7.91
CA LYS A 66 -16.50 0.35 8.10
C LYS A 66 -16.38 1.58 7.21
N SER A 67 -16.91 1.54 5.99
CA SER A 67 -16.93 2.69 5.08
C SER A 67 -17.83 3.82 5.59
N GLU A 68 -18.98 3.49 6.18
CA GLU A 68 -19.88 4.47 6.80
C GLU A 68 -19.23 5.12 8.03
N GLN A 69 -18.57 4.30 8.88
CA GLN A 69 -17.80 4.80 10.02
C GLN A 69 -16.70 5.78 9.57
N ALA A 70 -15.97 5.46 8.49
CA ALA A 70 -14.95 6.32 7.92
C ALA A 70 -15.55 7.64 7.39
N ASN A 71 -16.69 7.60 6.70
CA ASN A 71 -17.37 8.79 6.20
C ASN A 71 -17.80 9.73 7.35
N MET A 72 -18.36 9.18 8.43
CA MET A 72 -18.71 9.98 9.62
C MET A 72 -17.49 10.65 10.26
N LEU A 73 -16.35 9.95 10.30
CA LEU A 73 -15.10 10.53 10.80
C LEU A 73 -14.58 11.66 9.90
N TRP A 74 -14.64 11.48 8.58
CA TRP A 74 -14.28 12.53 7.61
C TRP A 74 -15.10 13.80 7.78
N GLU A 75 -16.42 13.69 7.99
CA GLU A 75 -17.27 14.85 8.25
C GLU A 75 -16.92 15.55 9.58
N LYS A 76 -16.60 14.78 10.64
CA LYS A 76 -16.14 15.34 11.91
C LYS A 76 -14.82 16.10 11.75
N ILE A 77 -13.86 15.54 11.01
CA ILE A 77 -12.56 16.19 10.73
C ILE A 77 -12.79 17.52 10.01
N ARG A 78 -13.59 17.52 8.94
CA ARG A 78 -13.93 18.74 8.19
C ARG A 78 -14.56 19.81 9.09
N GLY A 79 -15.48 19.41 9.98
CA GLY A 79 -16.10 20.32 10.93
C GLY A 79 -15.11 20.92 11.94
N LEU A 80 -14.09 20.18 12.34
CA LEU A 80 -13.02 20.67 13.22
C LEU A 80 -12.05 21.62 12.49
N GLU A 81 -11.71 21.32 11.24
CA GLU A 81 -10.86 22.19 10.40
C GLU A 81 -11.48 23.59 10.25
N VAL A 82 -12.78 23.68 9.97
CA VAL A 82 -13.50 24.96 9.86
C VAL A 82 -13.49 25.73 11.20
N LYS A 83 -13.58 25.05 12.34
CA LYS A 83 -13.54 25.69 13.66
C LYS A 83 -12.13 26.21 13.98
N MET A 84 -11.10 25.44 13.64
CA MET A 84 -9.70 25.84 13.80
C MET A 84 -9.42 27.11 12.96
N GLU A 85 -9.85 27.13 11.71
CA GLU A 85 -9.65 28.29 10.81
C GLU A 85 -10.35 29.55 11.37
N LYS A 86 -11.61 29.44 11.82
CA LYS A 86 -12.33 30.56 12.46
C LYS A 86 -11.63 31.10 13.71
N SER A 87 -11.11 30.22 14.57
CA SER A 87 -10.39 30.64 15.79
C SER A 87 -9.04 31.30 15.51
N THR A 88 -8.39 30.95 14.40
CA THR A 88 -7.09 31.52 14.03
C THR A 88 -7.25 32.94 13.46
N CYS A 89 -8.38 33.24 12.82
CA CYS A 89 -8.66 34.57 12.26
C CYS A 89 -9.13 35.62 13.28
N GLN A 90 -9.60 35.22 14.47
CA GLN A 90 -10.06 36.17 15.51
C GLN A 90 -8.95 36.72 16.42
N GLY A 91 -7.71 36.21 16.32
CA GLY A 91 -6.63 36.48 17.28
C GLY A 91 -5.47 37.33 16.76
N THR A 92 -5.67 38.23 15.79
CA THR A 92 -4.59 39.15 15.33
C THR A 92 -5.07 40.59 15.18
N ASP A 93 -5.49 41.20 16.29
CA ASP A 93 -5.28 42.64 16.47
C ASP A 93 -3.87 42.83 17.03
N MET A 94 -2.89 42.83 16.13
CA MET A 94 -1.48 43.11 16.45
C MET A 94 -1.21 44.58 16.09
N ASP A 95 -1.79 45.51 16.84
CA ASP A 95 -1.38 46.92 16.81
C ASP A 95 0.04 47.04 17.40
N LEU A 96 1.03 46.94 16.52
CA LEU A 96 2.46 47.07 16.81
C LEU A 96 2.97 48.47 16.46
N ASP A 97 2.34 49.54 16.95
CA ASP A 97 2.95 50.87 16.92
C ASP A 97 3.19 51.45 18.32
N LYS A 98 4.19 50.89 19.01
CA LYS A 98 4.91 51.61 20.07
C LYS A 98 6.40 51.59 19.78
N LYS A 99 6.85 52.59 19.01
CA LYS A 99 8.26 52.95 18.83
C LYS A 99 8.92 53.19 20.20
N GLN A 100 9.70 52.21 20.68
CA GLN A 100 10.75 52.45 21.66
C GLN A 100 12.10 52.56 20.94
N THR A 101 12.56 53.78 20.71
CA THR A 101 13.91 54.06 20.21
C THR A 101 14.94 53.75 21.28
N LYS A 102 15.62 52.60 21.18
CA LYS A 102 16.81 52.29 22.01
C LYS A 102 18.08 52.75 21.32
N LYS A 103 18.89 53.54 22.04
CA LYS A 103 20.20 54.07 21.63
C LYS A 103 21.19 52.95 21.27
N LYS A 104 21.85 53.06 20.12
CA LYS A 104 22.94 52.16 19.68
C LYS A 104 24.21 52.40 20.52
N ARG A 105 24.75 51.33 21.11
CA ARG A 105 26.15 51.26 21.56
C ARG A 105 27.01 50.56 20.49
N PRO A 106 28.25 50.97 20.23
CA PRO A 106 29.08 50.33 19.23
C PRO A 106 29.69 49.04 19.80
N SER A 107 29.29 47.88 19.28
CA SER A 107 29.92 46.61 19.63
C SER A 107 30.96 46.21 18.59
N LYS A 108 32.17 45.93 19.09
CA LYS A 108 33.33 45.44 18.34
C LYS A 108 32.92 44.22 17.52
N LYS A 109 33.07 44.28 16.19
CA LYS A 109 32.74 43.17 15.27
C LYS A 109 33.58 41.93 15.63
N ARG A 110 32.96 41.01 16.36
CA ARG A 110 33.51 39.67 16.58
C ARG A 110 33.23 38.87 15.30
N LYS A 111 34.27 38.53 14.53
CA LYS A 111 34.15 37.61 13.39
C LYS A 111 33.60 36.29 13.94
N ARG A 112 32.32 36.00 13.69
CA ARG A 112 31.76 34.67 13.90
C ARG A 112 32.30 33.80 12.79
N ALA A 113 32.96 32.70 13.17
CA ALA A 113 33.29 31.62 12.25
C ALA A 113 31.99 31.20 11.54
N ARG A 114 32.00 31.29 10.21
CA ARG A 114 30.85 30.99 9.38
C ARG A 114 30.79 29.47 9.25
N THR A 115 30.21 28.80 10.25
CA THR A 115 29.79 27.41 10.10
C THR A 115 28.84 27.35 8.92
N GLN A 116 29.01 26.36 8.04
CA GLN A 116 28.21 26.15 6.84
C GLN A 116 26.76 25.82 7.23
N HIS A 117 26.02 26.83 7.66
CA HIS A 117 24.61 26.70 7.95
C HIS A 117 23.88 26.64 6.61
N ALA A 118 23.26 25.50 6.32
CA ALA A 118 22.04 25.49 5.52
C ALA A 118 21.17 26.66 6.02
N ARG A 119 20.84 27.57 5.11
CA ARG A 119 20.44 28.94 5.44
C ARG A 119 19.10 28.92 6.17
N ASN A 120 19.14 29.01 7.50
CA ASN A 120 17.95 29.06 8.35
C ASN A 120 16.99 30.13 7.82
N GLY A 121 15.75 29.73 7.49
CA GLY A 121 14.71 30.60 6.92
C GLY A 121 14.61 30.59 5.39
N MET A 122 15.58 30.03 4.66
CA MET A 122 15.46 29.85 3.20
C MET A 122 14.77 28.53 2.86
N ILE A 123 14.04 28.55 1.74
CA ILE A 123 13.41 27.36 1.16
C ILE A 123 14.48 26.63 0.34
N GLY A 124 14.79 25.39 0.73
CA GLY A 124 15.49 24.41 -0.10
C GLY A 124 14.51 23.68 -1.00
N GLU A 125 14.96 23.24 -2.16
CA GLU A 125 14.15 22.49 -3.13
C GLU A 125 14.97 21.28 -3.60
N VAL A 126 14.41 20.07 -3.42
CA VAL A 126 14.94 18.80 -3.94
C VAL A 126 13.99 18.34 -5.02
N LYS A 127 14.50 18.19 -6.24
CA LYS A 127 13.73 17.73 -7.41
C LYS A 127 14.20 16.36 -7.81
N ILE A 128 13.31 15.61 -8.45
CA ILE A 128 13.68 14.37 -9.11
C ILE A 128 14.73 14.67 -10.19
N GLY A 129 15.80 13.87 -10.24
CA GLY A 129 16.81 13.94 -11.30
C GLY A 129 16.25 13.51 -12.67
N PRO A 130 17.04 13.57 -13.76
CA PRO A 130 16.59 13.10 -15.05
C PRO A 130 16.10 11.65 -14.97
N ILE A 131 14.81 11.45 -15.23
CA ILE A 131 14.16 10.14 -15.24
C ILE A 131 14.51 9.46 -16.56
N ASP A 132 14.98 8.20 -16.48
CA ASP A 132 15.25 7.35 -17.64
C ASP A 132 13.96 7.15 -18.48
N ASP A 133 14.07 7.20 -19.81
CA ASP A 133 12.94 7.15 -20.76
C ASP A 133 12.08 5.89 -20.54
N SER A 134 12.67 4.83 -19.99
CA SER A 134 12.02 3.56 -19.67
C SER A 134 10.94 3.63 -18.57
N ARG A 135 10.89 4.68 -17.74
CA ARG A 135 9.93 4.81 -16.62
C ARG A 135 8.84 5.84 -16.86
N LYS A 136 8.89 6.61 -17.97
CA LYS A 136 7.93 7.68 -18.25
C LYS A 136 6.49 7.17 -18.36
N ASP A 137 6.30 6.00 -18.95
CA ASP A 137 4.98 5.41 -19.17
C ASP A 137 4.32 4.94 -17.86
N ASP A 138 5.12 4.51 -16.87
CA ASP A 138 4.63 4.16 -15.53
C ASP A 138 4.27 5.40 -14.69
N LEU A 139 4.94 6.54 -14.94
CA LEU A 139 4.63 7.80 -14.28
C LEU A 139 3.27 8.36 -14.73
N GLU A 140 2.92 8.29 -16.02
CA GLU A 140 1.67 8.86 -16.53
C GLU A 140 0.42 8.16 -15.98
N LYS A 141 0.53 6.88 -15.61
CA LYS A 141 -0.56 6.06 -15.06
C LYS A 141 -0.90 6.37 -13.60
N TYR A 142 0.08 6.71 -12.77
CA TYR A 142 -0.09 6.84 -11.32
C TYR A 142 0.10 8.27 -10.78
N PHE A 143 0.66 9.18 -11.57
CA PHE A 143 0.71 10.58 -11.18
C PHE A 143 -0.62 11.27 -11.45
N ALA A 144 -1.10 11.99 -10.45
CA ALA A 144 -2.15 12.96 -10.67
C ALA A 144 -1.67 13.98 -11.72
N LYS A 145 -2.56 14.46 -12.59
CA LYS A 145 -2.32 15.49 -13.61
C LYS A 145 -1.59 16.75 -13.08
N ARG A 146 -1.60 16.96 -11.77
CA ARG A 146 -0.73 17.86 -11.02
C ARG A 146 -0.18 17.11 -9.81
N SER A 147 1.07 16.64 -9.89
CA SER A 147 1.94 16.40 -8.74
C SER A 147 1.88 17.64 -7.84
N ARG A 148 1.47 17.48 -6.57
CA ARG A 148 1.48 18.60 -5.63
C ARG A 148 2.87 18.70 -5.03
N ASP A 149 3.50 19.85 -5.18
CA ASP A 149 4.72 20.20 -4.43
C ASP A 149 4.47 19.98 -2.94
N ILE A 150 5.27 19.12 -2.30
CA ILE A 150 5.21 18.94 -0.83
C ILE A 150 6.16 19.95 -0.19
N THR A 151 5.66 20.73 0.77
CA THR A 151 6.48 21.69 1.52
C THR A 151 6.51 21.33 3.00
N PHE A 152 7.71 21.08 3.53
CA PHE A 152 7.94 20.85 4.96
C PHE A 152 8.47 22.10 5.65
N TYR A 153 7.98 22.36 6.86
CA TYR A 153 8.45 23.42 7.74
C TYR A 153 9.04 22.81 9.01
N ASP A 154 10.10 23.44 9.53
CA ASP A 154 10.64 23.15 10.86
C ASP A 154 11.13 21.71 11.08
N ILE A 155 11.62 21.06 10.00
CA ILE A 155 12.27 19.75 10.06
C ILE A 155 13.47 19.80 11.02
N PRO A 156 13.58 18.84 11.96
CA PRO A 156 14.73 18.72 12.85
C PRO A 156 16.07 18.70 12.11
N ALA A 157 17.10 19.30 12.71
CA ALA A 157 18.41 19.45 12.09
C ALA A 157 19.12 18.11 11.81
N TYR A 158 18.73 17.02 12.49
CA TYR A 158 19.33 15.70 12.34
C TYR A 158 18.80 14.90 11.13
N TRP A 159 17.74 15.37 10.47
CA TRP A 159 17.30 14.80 9.20
C TRP A 159 17.77 15.66 8.06
N SER A 160 18.37 15.06 7.03
CA SER A 160 18.72 15.73 5.78
C SER A 160 17.54 15.75 4.81
N ASP A 161 17.54 16.72 3.89
CA ASP A 161 16.49 16.82 2.86
C ASP A 161 16.51 15.59 1.92
N GLU A 162 17.70 15.03 1.66
CA GLU A 162 17.90 13.85 0.81
C GLU A 162 17.31 12.57 1.44
N GLU A 163 17.55 12.35 2.73
CA GLU A 163 16.99 11.20 3.46
C GLU A 163 15.47 11.24 3.49
N ILE A 164 14.89 12.43 3.67
CA ILE A 164 13.44 12.62 3.66
C ILE A 164 12.89 12.36 2.26
N PHE A 165 13.51 12.94 1.24
CA PHE A 165 13.10 12.76 -0.16
C PHE A 165 13.11 11.28 -0.58
N ASN A 166 14.20 10.57 -0.28
CA ASN A 166 14.35 9.16 -0.62
C ASN A 166 13.40 8.28 0.19
N SER A 167 13.15 8.60 1.46
CA SER A 167 12.18 7.88 2.30
C SER A 167 10.76 8.01 1.79
N ILE A 168 10.37 9.19 1.27
CA ILE A 168 9.05 9.41 0.67
C ILE A 168 8.93 8.61 -0.62
N ASN A 169 9.93 8.69 -1.50
CA ASN A 169 9.93 7.98 -2.77
C ASN A 169 9.88 6.45 -2.60
N ALA A 170 10.54 5.91 -1.55
CA ALA A 170 10.55 4.48 -1.30
C ALA A 170 9.25 3.94 -0.68
N ASN A 171 8.58 4.72 0.18
CA ASN A 171 7.49 4.20 1.02
C ASN A 171 6.11 4.76 0.68
N VAL A 172 6.02 5.97 0.15
CA VAL A 172 4.75 6.67 -0.09
C VAL A 172 4.44 6.76 -1.59
N GLY A 173 5.46 7.05 -2.38
CA GLY A 173 5.35 7.20 -3.82
C GLY A 173 6.28 8.29 -4.35
N LEU A 174 6.51 8.28 -5.65
CA LEU A 174 7.40 9.23 -6.30
C LEU A 174 6.82 10.65 -6.23
N ILE A 175 7.63 11.59 -5.77
CA ILE A 175 7.30 13.01 -5.77
C ILE A 175 8.24 13.78 -6.71
N GLU A 176 7.67 14.68 -7.51
CA GLU A 176 8.42 15.46 -8.49
C GLU A 176 9.32 16.50 -7.81
N CYS A 177 8.80 17.13 -6.76
CA CYS A 177 9.47 18.20 -6.05
C CYS A 177 9.12 18.21 -4.57
N MET A 178 10.15 18.37 -3.73
CA MET A 178 10.04 18.59 -2.29
C MET A 178 10.68 19.92 -1.92
N ARG A 179 9.97 20.75 -1.17
CA ARG A 179 10.48 21.99 -0.60
C ARG A 179 10.63 21.88 0.91
N THR A 180 11.72 22.41 1.43
CA THR A 180 12.02 22.39 2.87
C THR A 180 12.34 23.80 3.34
N LYS A 181 11.59 24.31 4.31
CA LYS A 181 11.91 25.58 4.97
C LYS A 181 12.27 25.29 6.41
N ARG A 182 13.55 25.33 6.71
CA ARG A 182 14.04 25.14 8.07
C ARG A 182 14.00 26.46 8.82
N CYS A 183 13.08 26.62 9.77
CA CYS A 183 13.10 27.72 10.73
C CYS A 183 13.30 27.14 12.12
N HIS A 184 14.55 26.98 12.53
CA HIS A 184 14.90 26.41 13.83
C HIS A 184 14.50 27.38 14.97
N LYS A 185 13.21 27.34 15.34
CA LYS A 185 12.54 27.95 16.50
C LYS A 185 13.18 27.56 17.83
N TYR A 186 13.50 26.28 17.93
CA TYR A 186 13.72 25.59 19.18
C TYR A 186 15.12 24.98 19.21
N LYS A 187 15.80 25.11 20.36
CA LYS A 187 17.01 24.33 20.63
C LYS A 187 16.57 22.88 20.81
N SER A 188 17.06 21.98 19.95
CA SER A 188 16.88 20.54 20.16
C SER A 188 17.72 20.13 21.37
N SER A 189 17.10 20.00 22.54
CA SER A 189 17.74 19.59 23.79
C SER A 189 18.00 18.07 23.86
N ILE A 190 18.10 17.39 22.72
CA ILE A 190 18.31 15.94 22.67
C ILE A 190 19.80 15.73 22.39
N GLU A 191 20.61 15.70 23.44
CA GLU A 191 21.87 14.97 23.43
C GLU A 191 21.50 13.47 23.38
N MET A 192 21.57 12.86 22.20
CA MET A 192 21.57 11.40 22.09
C MET A 192 22.91 10.91 22.67
N PRO A 193 22.92 10.06 23.72
CA PRO A 193 24.16 9.48 24.19
C PRO A 193 24.75 8.61 23.08
N ILE A 194 25.97 8.95 22.67
CA ILE A 194 26.78 8.14 21.77
C ILE A 194 27.04 6.83 22.52
N LEU A 195 26.40 5.73 22.11
CA LEU A 195 26.74 4.39 22.56
C LEU A 195 28.13 4.04 21.99
N ALA A 196 29.16 4.39 22.75
CA ALA A 196 30.52 3.95 22.50
C ALA A 196 30.56 2.41 22.49
N HIS A 197 30.90 1.84 21.35
CA HIS A 197 31.22 0.42 21.25
C HIS A 197 32.51 0.15 22.06
N PRO A 198 32.53 -0.86 22.95
CA PRO A 198 33.76 -1.22 23.66
C PRO A 198 34.72 -1.90 22.68
N HIS A 199 35.87 -1.26 22.43
CA HIS A 199 37.02 -1.93 21.85
C HIS A 199 37.53 -2.98 22.85
N HIS A 200 37.42 -4.25 22.48
CA HIS A 200 38.16 -5.32 23.13
C HIS A 200 39.66 -5.08 22.93
N ILE A 201 40.37 -4.86 24.05
CA ILE A 201 41.82 -5.00 24.13
C ILE A 201 42.08 -6.48 24.46
N ILE A 202 42.83 -7.16 23.58
CA ILE A 202 43.58 -8.37 23.91
C ILE A 202 44.99 -7.92 24.26
#